data_AF-A0A1Z8VJW8-F1
#
_entry.id   AF-A0A1Z8VJW8-F1
#
_cell.length_a   1.000
_cell.length_b   1.000
_cell.length_c   1.000
_cell.angle_alpha   90.00
_cell.angle_beta   90.00
_cell.angle_gamma   90.00
#
_symmetry.space_group_name_H-M   'P 1'
#
loop_
_entity.id
_entity.type
_entity.pdbx_description
1 polymer ?
#
loop_
_entity_poly.entity_id
_entity_poly.type
_entity_poly.pdbx_seq_one_letter_code
_entity_poly.pdbx_strand_id
1 'polypeptide(L)'
;MNSNRQVQTEEESNFTDWSRELWFALMFVCIGWTVWPLMIYFLGRALEIEYFISLTLRVWAEDKVYGPITDGGLRSLSRLLLLFFPWLFFFFLRFTLNLARKKNLAS
;
A
#
# COMPACT_ATOMS: atom_id res chain seq x y z
N MET A 1 25.51 -36.78 23.10
CA MET A 1 24.79 -35.79 23.94
C MET A 1 24.86 -34.41 23.27
N ASN A 2 24.18 -34.22 22.12
CA ASN A 2 24.08 -32.91 21.47
C ASN A 2 22.96 -32.78 20.40
N SER A 3 21.96 -33.67 20.41
CA SER A 3 20.83 -33.61 19.47
C SER A 3 19.74 -32.64 19.95
N ASN A 4 19.51 -32.58 21.27
CA ASN A 4 18.44 -31.78 21.86
C ASN A 4 18.71 -30.27 21.86
N ARG A 5 19.96 -29.84 21.65
CA ARG A 5 20.32 -28.41 21.65
C ARG A 5 20.05 -27.72 20.30
N GLN A 6 20.06 -28.49 19.20
CA GLN A 6 19.71 -27.99 17.87
C GLN A 6 18.19 -27.85 17.71
N VAL A 7 17.42 -28.80 18.26
CA VAL A 7 15.94 -28.75 18.23
C VAL A 7 15.40 -27.55 19.04
N GLN A 8 16.05 -27.19 20.14
CA GLN A 8 15.62 -26.05 20.97
C GLN A 8 15.95 -24.67 20.38
N THR A 9 16.86 -24.57 19.40
CA THR A 9 17.18 -23.28 18.78
C THR A 9 16.24 -22.94 17.62
N GLU A 10 15.52 -23.93 17.08
CA GLU A 10 14.57 -23.71 15.97
C GLU A 10 13.17 -23.29 16.44
N GLU A 11 12.79 -23.56 17.69
CA GLU A 11 11.46 -23.21 18.21
C GLU A 11 11.28 -21.73 18.56
N GLU A 12 12.36 -20.95 18.72
CA GLU A 12 12.27 -19.54 19.16
C GLU A 12 12.33 -18.50 18.03
N SER A 13 12.02 -18.85 16.79
CA SER A 13 11.92 -17.87 15.68
C SER A 13 10.50 -17.65 15.15
N ASN A 14 9.50 -18.21 15.82
CA ASN A 14 8.11 -18.25 15.38
C ASN A 14 7.30 -16.99 15.78
N PHE A 15 7.87 -15.79 15.67
CA PHE A 15 7.14 -14.58 16.08
C PHE A 15 6.76 -13.64 14.93
N THR A 16 7.64 -13.39 13.95
CA THR A 16 7.32 -12.63 12.72
C THR A 16 8.57 -12.67 11.84
N ASP A 17 8.47 -13.16 10.62
CA ASP A 17 9.52 -13.02 9.61
C ASP A 17 9.62 -11.53 9.21
N TRP A 18 10.35 -10.73 9.98
CA TRP A 18 10.51 -9.30 9.76
C TRP A 18 11.01 -8.95 8.36
N SER A 19 11.85 -9.81 7.78
CA SER A 19 12.29 -9.69 6.39
C SER A 19 11.14 -9.78 5.39
N ARG A 20 10.17 -10.67 5.62
CA ARG A 20 8.99 -10.83 4.76
C ARG A 20 8.06 -9.62 4.92
N GLU A 21 7.85 -9.15 6.14
CA GLU A 21 6.99 -7.99 6.42
C GLU A 21 7.58 -6.71 5.79
N LEU A 22 8.90 -6.52 5.91
CA LEU A 22 9.63 -5.42 5.27
C LEU A 22 9.51 -5.49 3.74
N TRP A 23 9.63 -6.68 3.15
CA TRP A 23 9.51 -6.85 1.70
C TRP A 23 8.12 -6.49 1.21
N PHE A 24 7.07 -6.91 1.94
CA PHE A 24 5.70 -6.50 1.63
C PHE A 24 5.52 -4.99 1.81
N ALA A 25 5.99 -4.40 2.91
CA ALA A 25 5.92 -2.97 3.12
C ALA A 25 6.59 -2.20 1.97
N LEU A 26 7.79 -2.61 1.56
CA LEU A 26 8.53 -2.01 0.46
C LEU A 26 7.77 -2.14 -0.87
N MET A 27 7.24 -3.33 -1.17
CA MET A 27 6.43 -3.56 -2.36
C MET A 27 5.19 -2.65 -2.38
N PHE A 28 4.49 -2.50 -1.25
CA PHE A 28 3.33 -1.62 -1.15
C PHE A 28 3.69 -0.15 -1.24
N VAL A 29 4.82 0.28 -0.68
CA VAL A 29 5.33 1.64 -0.86
C VAL A 29 5.66 1.88 -2.32
N CYS A 30 6.37 0.97 -3.00
CA CYS A 30 6.65 1.09 -4.43
C CYS A 30 5.36 1.19 -5.25
N ILE A 31 4.38 0.33 -5.01
CA ILE A 31 3.10 0.35 -5.73
C ILE A 31 2.33 1.64 -5.42
N GLY A 32 2.21 2.01 -4.15
CA GLY A 32 1.47 3.20 -3.71
C GLY A 32 2.09 4.51 -4.15
N TRP A 33 3.42 4.58 -4.16
CA TRP A 33 4.14 5.79 -4.52
C TRP A 33 4.44 5.91 -6.00
N THR A 34 4.51 4.84 -6.78
CA THR A 34 4.90 4.94 -8.21
C THR A 34 3.79 4.45 -9.14
N VAL A 35 3.40 3.19 -9.00
CA VAL A 35 2.47 2.54 -9.94
C VAL A 35 1.06 3.12 -9.83
N TRP A 36 0.57 3.27 -8.62
CA TRP A 36 -0.80 3.74 -8.36
C TRP A 36 -1.06 5.14 -8.88
N PRO A 37 -0.17 6.12 -8.64
CA PRO A 37 -0.28 7.41 -9.29
C PRO A 37 -0.34 7.30 -10.82
N LEU A 38 0.60 6.58 -11.44
CA LEU A 38 0.61 6.42 -12.90
C LEU A 38 -0.69 5.80 -13.42
N MET A 39 -1.21 4.79 -12.74
CA MET A 39 -2.49 4.15 -13.08
C MET A 39 -3.63 5.17 -13.09
N ILE A 40 -3.74 6.04 -12.08
CA ILE A 40 -4.77 7.09 -12.04
C ILE A 40 -4.63 8.04 -13.23
N TYR A 41 -3.42 8.51 -13.51
CA TYR A 41 -3.18 9.47 -14.58
C TYR A 41 -3.53 8.89 -15.96
N PHE A 42 -3.03 7.69 -16.28
CA PHE A 42 -3.29 7.06 -17.57
C PHE A 42 -4.74 6.60 -17.71
N LEU A 43 -5.38 6.15 -16.62
CA LEU A 43 -6.80 5.84 -16.64
C LEU A 43 -7.64 7.10 -16.89
N GLY A 44 -7.31 8.21 -16.25
CA GLY A 44 -7.99 9.49 -16.50
C GLY A 44 -7.83 9.98 -17.93
N ARG A 45 -6.66 9.78 -18.54
CA ARG A 45 -6.42 10.04 -19.98
C ARG A 45 -7.24 9.11 -20.87
N ALA A 46 -7.31 7.82 -20.53
CA ALA A 46 -8.06 6.82 -21.30
C ALA A 46 -9.58 7.03 -21.23
N LEU A 47 -10.09 7.58 -20.12
CA LEU A 47 -11.48 7.99 -19.95
C LEU A 47 -11.78 9.38 -20.52
N GLU A 48 -10.84 9.97 -21.24
CA GLU A 48 -10.95 11.30 -21.85
C GLU A 48 -11.35 12.43 -20.88
N ILE A 49 -10.91 12.33 -19.62
CA ILE A 49 -11.19 13.36 -18.63
C ILE A 49 -10.35 14.61 -18.96
N GLU A 50 -11.01 15.72 -19.28
CA GLU A 50 -10.37 16.98 -19.72
C GLU A 50 -9.27 17.47 -18.76
N TYR A 51 -9.46 17.28 -17.44
CA TYR A 51 -8.46 17.58 -16.43
C TYR A 51 -7.12 16.87 -16.66
N PHE A 52 -7.16 15.58 -17.04
CA PHE A 52 -5.95 14.79 -17.27
C PHE A 52 -5.42 14.95 -18.70
N ILE A 53 -6.28 15.25 -19.67
CA ILE A 53 -5.84 15.53 -21.05
C ILE A 53 -5.01 16.82 -21.11
N SER A 54 -5.46 17.86 -20.42
CA SER A 54 -4.83 19.19 -20.42
C SER A 54 -3.59 19.28 -19.54
N LEU A 55 -3.43 18.39 -18.55
CA LEU A 55 -2.23 18.33 -17.71
C LEU A 55 -1.14 17.44 -18.32
N THR A 56 0.12 17.82 -18.09
CA THR A 56 1.25 16.93 -18.34
C THR A 56 1.48 16.00 -17.15
N LEU A 57 2.02 14.80 -17.42
CA LEU A 57 2.36 13.83 -16.38
C LEU A 57 3.30 14.42 -15.32
N ARG A 58 4.27 15.25 -15.75
CA ARG A 58 5.21 15.91 -14.85
C ARG A 58 4.49 16.84 -13.88
N VAL A 59 3.68 17.76 -14.39
CA VAL A 59 2.94 18.72 -13.54
C VAL A 59 2.00 17.97 -12.61
N TRP A 60 1.36 16.92 -13.09
CA TRP A 60 0.50 16.09 -12.27
C TRP A 60 1.26 15.43 -11.10
N ALA A 61 2.41 14.82 -11.38
CA ALA A 61 3.25 14.20 -10.37
C ALA A 61 3.81 15.23 -9.37
N GLU A 62 4.43 16.30 -9.87
CA GLU A 62 5.13 17.29 -9.04
C GLU A 62 4.19 18.17 -8.23
N ASP A 63 3.07 18.64 -8.80
CA ASP A 63 2.20 19.61 -8.13
C ASP A 63 1.06 18.94 -7.35
N LYS A 64 0.53 17.82 -7.85
CA LYS A 64 -0.68 17.18 -7.29
C LYS A 64 -0.37 16.00 -6.40
N VAL A 65 0.53 15.11 -6.81
CA VAL A 65 0.82 13.86 -6.09
C VAL A 65 1.92 14.04 -5.05
N TYR A 66 3.10 14.51 -5.46
CA TYR A 66 4.28 14.68 -4.61
C TYR A 66 4.53 16.13 -4.18
N GLY A 67 3.59 17.03 -4.47
CA GLY A 67 3.70 18.43 -4.14
C GLY A 67 4.01 18.66 -2.65
N PRO A 68 4.59 19.81 -2.30
CA PRO A 68 5.18 20.05 -0.99
C PRO A 68 4.23 19.65 0.14
N ILE A 69 4.71 18.73 0.99
CA ILE A 69 4.01 18.33 2.23
C ILE A 69 3.85 19.55 3.16
N THR A 70 4.72 20.55 2.98
CA THR A 70 4.81 21.80 3.76
C THR A 70 3.68 22.79 3.49
N ASP A 71 2.81 22.58 2.50
CA ASP A 71 1.63 23.44 2.28
C ASP A 71 0.65 23.41 3.47
N GLY A 72 0.78 22.44 4.39
CA GLY A 72 -0.01 22.36 5.61
C GLY A 72 -1.50 22.00 5.39
N GLY A 73 -2.13 21.37 6.38
CA GLY A 73 -3.58 21.14 6.42
C GLY A 73 -4.12 19.88 5.72
N LEU A 74 -5.45 19.85 5.51
CA LEU A 74 -6.22 18.71 4.96
C LEU A 74 -5.77 18.26 3.56
N ARG A 75 -5.18 19.17 2.78
CA ARG A 75 -4.72 18.90 1.41
C ARG A 75 -3.47 18.02 1.38
N SER A 76 -2.62 18.11 2.40
CA SER A 76 -1.46 17.23 2.57
C SER A 76 -1.91 15.83 3.01
N LEU A 77 -2.91 15.75 3.89
CA LEU A 77 -3.49 14.49 4.33
C LEU A 77 -4.16 13.73 3.18
N SER A 78 -4.90 14.40 2.30
CA SER A 78 -5.53 13.73 1.15
C SER A 78 -4.52 13.16 0.16
N ARG A 79 -3.40 13.86 -0.09
CA ARG A 79 -2.27 13.35 -0.89
C ARG A 79 -1.67 12.09 -0.26
N LEU A 80 -1.43 12.13 1.05
CA LEU A 80 -0.90 10.98 1.81
C LEU A 80 -1.87 9.79 1.72
N LEU A 81 -3.16 10.01 1.97
CA LEU A 81 -4.18 8.97 1.87
C LEU A 81 -4.27 8.38 0.45
N LEU A 82 -4.10 9.21 -0.58
CA LEU A 82 -4.08 8.74 -1.97
C LEU A 82 -2.86 7.85 -2.26
N LEU A 83 -1.68 8.19 -1.76
CA LEU A 83 -0.45 7.40 -1.90
C LEU A 83 -0.52 6.08 -1.12
N PHE A 84 -1.09 6.09 0.09
CA PHE A 84 -1.29 4.89 0.90
C PHE A 84 -2.54 4.09 0.49
N PHE A 85 -3.31 4.55 -0.49
CA PHE A 85 -4.57 3.92 -0.86
C PHE A 85 -4.42 2.43 -1.24
N PRO A 86 -3.44 1.98 -2.05
CA PRO A 86 -3.31 0.56 -2.37
C PRO A 86 -3.04 -0.31 -1.15
N TRP A 87 -2.29 0.22 -0.19
CA TRP A 87 -2.00 -0.47 1.07
C TRP A 87 -3.26 -0.55 1.94
N LEU A 88 -3.99 0.56 2.10
CA LEU A 88 -5.24 0.61 2.85
C LEU A 88 -6.31 -0.28 2.23
N PHE A 89 -6.44 -0.28 0.90
CA PHE A 89 -7.38 -1.11 0.16
C PHE A 89 -7.08 -2.60 0.37
N PHE A 90 -5.81 -3.00 0.30
CA PHE A 90 -5.43 -4.38 0.53
C PHE A 90 -5.65 -4.81 1.99
N PHE A 91 -5.36 -3.92 2.94
CA PHE A 91 -5.67 -4.16 4.35
C PHE A 91 -7.17 -4.33 4.58
N PHE A 92 -7.99 -3.50 3.94
CA PHE A 92 -9.45 -3.59 3.97
C PHE A 92 -9.97 -4.89 3.34
N LEU A 93 -9.40 -5.33 2.21
CA LEU A 93 -9.73 -6.62 1.61
C LEU A 93 -9.40 -7.79 2.55
N ARG A 94 -8.23 -7.78 3.19
CA ARG A 94 -7.88 -8.80 4.18
C ARG A 94 -8.85 -8.78 5.36
N PHE A 95 -9.19 -7.60 5.86
CA PHE A 95 -10.13 -7.45 6.97
C PHE A 95 -11.51 -8.00 6.63
N THR A 96 -12.07 -7.61 5.48
CA THR A 96 -13.38 -8.07 5.00
C THR A 96 -13.41 -9.57 4.72
N LEU A 97 -12.35 -10.13 4.11
CA LEU A 97 -12.23 -11.58 3.88
C LEU A 97 -12.16 -12.37 5.19
N ASN A 98 -11.41 -11.88 6.18
CA ASN A 98 -11.35 -12.51 7.50
C ASN A 98 -12.69 -12.43 8.23
N LEU A 99 -13.40 -11.30 8.12
CA LEU A 99 -14.74 -11.15 8.68
C LEU A 99 -15.74 -12.11 8.00
N ALA A 100 -15.68 -12.22 6.67
CA ALA A 100 -16.51 -13.14 5.90
C ALA A 100 -16.20 -14.61 6.26
N ARG A 101 -14.93 -14.96 6.42
CA ARG A 101 -14.53 -16.31 6.87
C ARG A 101 -15.08 -16.63 8.26
N LYS A 102 -14.98 -15.70 9.21
CA LYS A 102 -15.56 -15.87 10.56
C LYS A 102 -17.07 -16.06 10.51
N LYS A 103 -17.78 -15.33 9.67
CA LYS A 103 -19.23 -15.49 9.47
C LYS A 103 -19.60 -16.88 8.91
N ASN A 104 -18.84 -17.40 7.95
CA ASN A 104 -19.09 -18.73 7.36
C ASN A 104 -18.82 -19.89 8.34
N LEU A 105 -17.94 -19.72 9.33
CA LEU A 105 -17.66 -20.74 10.35
C LEU A 105 -18.64 -20.74 11.53
N ALA A 106 -19.44 -19.68 11.66
CA ALA A 106 -20.45 -19.52 12.72
C ALA A 106 -21.87 -19.83 12.25
N SER A 107 -22.05 -20.17 10.96
CA SER A 107 -23.29 -20.64 10.35
C SER A 107 -23.23 -22.14 10.10
#